data_AF-A0A0D2CN48-F1
#
_entry.id   AF-A0A0D2CN48-F1
#
_cell.length_a   1.000
_cell.length_b   1.000
_cell.length_c   1.000
_cell.angle_alpha   90.00
_cell.angle_beta   90.00
_cell.angle_gamma   90.00
#
_symmetry.space_group_name_H-M   'P 1'
#
loop_
_entity.id
_entity.type
_entity.pdbx_description
1 polymer ?
#
loop_
_entity_poly.entity_id
_entity_poly.type
_entity_poly.pdbx_seq_one_letter_code
_entity_poly.pdbx_strand_id
1 'polypeptide(L)'
;MWKKLRAFFKLDRSSQPSKHQRQSDPFGGLSELAMPPPIENRDDSEVYRHHSLEENFERSSRGEDIDAEDGEEDILVRHHTLEENLALAKELTREMRRQSQELRRVSSEHHRAPSSGAMT
;
A
#
# COMPACT_ATOMS: atom_id res chain seq x y z
N MET A 1 -17.65 32.10 20.66
CA MET A 1 -17.26 30.68 20.84
C MET A 1 -15.88 30.35 20.24
N TRP A 2 -15.47 31.00 19.15
CA TRP A 2 -14.21 30.75 18.43
C TRP A 2 -12.90 31.17 19.14
N LYS A 3 -12.96 32.09 20.12
CA LYS A 3 -11.79 32.50 20.91
C LYS A 3 -11.23 31.38 21.81
N LYS A 4 -12.09 30.44 22.24
CA LYS A 4 -11.70 29.29 23.05
C LYS A 4 -10.96 28.23 22.22
N LEU A 5 -11.35 28.03 20.95
CA LEU A 5 -10.65 27.12 20.05
C LEU A 5 -9.22 27.57 19.75
N ARG A 6 -8.97 28.88 19.57
CA ARG A 6 -7.60 29.40 19.37
C ARG A 6 -6.65 29.20 20.55
N ALA A 7 -7.16 28.95 21.76
CA ALA A 7 -6.33 28.73 22.94
C ALA A 7 -5.67 27.33 22.92
N PHE A 8 -6.32 26.33 22.32
CA PHE A 8 -5.79 24.97 22.23
C PHE A 8 -4.58 24.87 21.29
N PHE A 9 -4.50 25.70 20.25
CA PHE A 9 -3.39 25.71 19.29
C PHE A 9 -2.19 26.56 19.72
N LYS A 10 -2.24 27.19 20.90
CA LYS A 10 -1.18 28.06 21.42
C LYS A 10 -0.37 27.43 22.56
N LEU A 11 -0.55 26.12 22.82
CA LEU A 11 0.17 25.44 23.89
C LEU A 11 1.56 24.97 23.41
N ASP A 12 2.56 25.74 23.82
CA ASP A 12 3.98 25.44 24.00
C ASP A 12 4.68 24.51 23.00
N ARG A 13 5.37 25.16 22.08
CA ARG A 13 6.44 24.63 21.22
C ARG A 13 7.75 24.36 22.01
N SER A 14 7.66 23.91 23.26
CA SER A 14 8.83 23.67 24.13
C SER A 14 8.71 22.38 24.95
N SER A 15 8.67 21.25 24.26
CA SER A 15 9.14 20.01 24.86
C SER A 15 9.72 19.14 23.75
N GLN A 16 11.01 19.31 23.46
CA GLN A 16 11.75 18.27 22.76
C GLN A 16 11.73 17.02 23.66
N PRO A 17 11.14 15.89 23.24
CA PRO A 17 11.41 14.65 23.95
C PRO A 17 12.87 14.27 23.70
N SER A 18 13.60 14.11 24.80
CA SER A 18 15.00 13.69 24.82
C SER A 18 15.19 12.43 23.99
N LYS A 19 16.32 12.38 23.28
CA LYS A 19 16.86 11.23 22.57
C LYS A 19 17.00 10.01 23.49
N HIS A 20 15.93 9.24 23.62
CA HIS A 20 16.00 7.86 24.06
C HIS A 20 15.29 7.02 23.00
N GLN A 21 16.05 6.73 21.95
CA GLN A 21 15.81 5.67 21.00
C GLN A 21 15.80 4.34 21.77
N ARG A 22 14.67 4.04 22.41
CA ARG A 22 14.37 2.69 22.86
C ARG A 22 13.96 1.92 21.62
N GLN A 23 14.56 0.74 21.53
CA GLN A 23 14.41 -0.25 20.47
C GLN A 23 12.99 -0.29 19.91
N SER A 24 12.90 -0.05 18.61
CA SER A 24 11.76 -0.29 17.69
C SER A 24 10.48 -0.77 18.36
N ASP A 25 9.59 0.16 18.72
CA ASP A 25 8.17 -0.16 18.85
C ASP A 25 7.60 -0.33 17.42
N PRO A 26 7.27 -1.56 16.97
CA PRO A 26 6.75 -1.79 15.63
C PRO A 26 5.38 -1.13 15.40
N PHE A 27 4.71 -0.68 16.46
CA PHE A 27 3.42 0.00 16.41
C PHE A 27 3.52 1.50 16.69
N GLY A 28 4.73 2.06 16.80
CA GLY A 28 4.92 3.49 17.04
C GLY A 28 4.26 4.38 15.97
N GLY A 29 4.15 3.90 14.74
CA GLY A 29 3.44 4.57 13.65
C GLY A 29 1.91 4.47 13.71
N LEU A 30 1.35 3.65 14.61
CA LEU A 30 -0.09 3.56 14.88
C LEU A 30 -0.53 4.47 16.04
N SER A 31 0.39 5.21 16.64
CA SER A 31 0.04 6.18 17.67
C SER A 31 -0.76 7.33 17.05
N GLU A 32 -1.84 7.75 17.69
CA GLU A 32 -2.59 8.97 17.32
C GLU A 32 -1.70 10.22 17.31
N LEU A 33 -0.57 10.19 18.04
CA LEU A 33 0.44 11.25 18.07
C LEU A 33 1.44 11.18 16.90
N ALA A 34 1.49 10.06 16.17
CA ALA A 34 2.33 9.84 15.01
C ALA A 34 1.64 10.27 13.70
N MET A 35 0.81 11.32 13.77
CA MET A 35 0.26 11.94 12.57
C MET A 35 1.39 12.56 11.75
N PRO A 36 1.47 12.30 10.42
CA PRO A 36 2.39 13.03 9.57
C PRO A 36 2.13 14.53 9.70
N PRO A 37 3.16 15.38 9.52
CA PRO A 37 2.94 16.81 9.47
C PRO A 37 1.90 17.14 8.39
N PRO A 38 1.06 18.17 8.59
CA PRO A 38 0.17 18.64 7.54
C PRO A 38 0.96 18.83 6.25
N ILE A 39 0.46 18.26 5.16
CA ILE A 39 1.08 18.43 3.84
C ILE A 39 0.85 19.89 3.47
N GLU A 40 1.90 20.71 3.62
CA GLU A 40 1.95 22.07 3.13
C GLU A 40 2.58 21.96 1.73
N ASN A 41 1.77 22.07 0.68
CA ASN A 41 2.25 22.12 -0.71
C ASN A 41 3.17 23.34 -0.83
N ARG A 42 4.48 23.11 -0.70
CA ARG A 42 5.45 24.16 -0.41
C ARG A 42 5.90 24.93 -1.66
N ASP A 43 5.56 24.45 -2.85
CA ASP A 43 6.09 25.03 -4.09
C ASP A 43 5.03 25.74 -4.95
N ASP A 44 3.73 25.61 -4.65
CA ASP A 44 2.68 26.26 -5.43
C ASP A 44 2.11 27.47 -4.68
N SER A 45 2.72 28.64 -4.88
CA SER A 45 2.09 29.94 -4.56
C SER A 45 0.93 30.29 -5.50
N GLU A 46 0.36 29.30 -6.20
CA GLU A 46 -0.95 29.40 -6.80
C GLU A 46 -1.96 28.77 -5.85
N VAL A 47 -3.02 29.50 -5.54
CA VAL A 47 -4.12 29.00 -4.73
C VAL A 47 -4.65 27.74 -5.42
N TYR A 48 -4.32 26.56 -4.89
CA TYR A 48 -4.86 25.29 -5.36
C TYR A 48 -6.38 25.31 -5.15
N ARG A 49 -7.12 25.66 -6.21
CA ARG A 49 -8.58 25.71 -6.19
C ARG A 49 -9.08 24.31 -6.53
N HIS A 50 -9.63 23.64 -5.53
CA HIS A 50 -10.39 22.43 -5.77
C HIS A 50 -11.62 22.77 -6.62
N HIS A 51 -11.72 22.15 -7.79
CA HIS A 51 -12.92 22.23 -8.64
C HIS A 51 -14.09 21.50 -7.98
N SER A 52 -15.32 21.94 -8.28
CA SER A 52 -16.51 21.21 -7.85
C SER A 52 -16.66 19.91 -8.65
N LEU A 53 -17.44 18.96 -8.14
CA LEU A 53 -17.70 17.71 -8.85
C LEU A 53 -18.36 17.94 -10.21
N GLU A 54 -19.30 18.89 -10.26
CA GLU A 54 -20.00 19.30 -11.48
C GLU A 54 -19.03 19.90 -12.50
N GLU A 55 -18.10 20.73 -12.04
CA GLU A 55 -17.07 21.34 -12.88
C GLU A 55 -16.14 20.29 -13.49
N ASN A 56 -15.78 19.24 -12.74
CA ASN A 56 -14.98 18.13 -13.26
C ASN A 56 -15.71 17.36 -14.36
N PHE A 57 -17.02 17.10 -14.22
CA PHE A 57 -17.79 16.44 -15.28
C PHE A 57 -17.83 17.26 -16.57
N GLU A 58 -17.97 18.58 -16.45
CA GLU A 58 -17.95 19.48 -17.60
C GLU A 58 -16.57 19.55 -18.26
N ARG A 59 -15.48 19.59 -17.48
CA ARG A 59 -14.10 19.60 -18.00
C ARG A 59 -13.73 18.31 -18.72
N SER A 60 -14.04 17.15 -18.14
CA SER A 60 -13.83 15.85 -18.78
C SER A 60 -14.65 15.71 -20.08
N SER A 61 -15.85 16.30 -20.14
CA SER A 61 -16.65 16.32 -21.37
C SER A 61 -16.06 17.19 -22.49
N ARG A 62 -15.24 18.19 -22.11
CA ARG A 62 -14.55 19.11 -23.04
C ARG A 62 -13.14 18.66 -23.43
N GLY A 63 -12.61 17.62 -22.77
CA GLY A 63 -11.26 17.12 -23.01
C GLY A 63 -10.15 18.05 -22.49
N GLU A 64 -10.46 18.90 -21.52
CA GLU A 64 -9.51 19.84 -20.87
C GLU A 64 -8.82 19.22 -19.64
N ASP A 65 -8.58 17.91 -19.67
CA ASP A 65 -7.74 17.20 -18.72
C ASP A 65 -6.28 17.32 -19.20
N ILE A 66 -5.74 18.53 -19.19
CA ILE A 66 -4.32 18.82 -19.45
C ILE A 66 -3.67 19.18 -18.11
N ASP A 67 -3.59 18.19 -17.22
CA ASP A 67 -2.59 18.12 -16.16
C ASP A 67 -1.80 16.83 -16.36
N ALA A 68 -1.30 16.62 -17.57
CA ALA A 68 -0.24 15.65 -17.83
C ALA A 68 1.11 16.33 -17.58
N GLU A 69 1.36 16.76 -16.35
CA GLU A 69 2.75 16.89 -15.90
C GLU A 69 3.29 15.49 -15.59
N ASP A 70 4.35 15.19 -16.33
CA ASP A 70 5.55 14.50 -15.88
C ASP A 70 5.52 12.97 -15.70
N GLY A 71 6.30 12.30 -16.56
CA GLY A 71 7.27 11.33 -16.06
C GLY A 71 6.86 9.87 -15.92
N GLU A 72 5.63 9.48 -16.18
CA GLU A 72 5.33 8.05 -16.28
C GLU A 72 5.65 7.58 -17.69
N GLU A 73 6.77 6.86 -17.84
CA GLU A 73 7.01 6.01 -19.00
C GLU A 73 5.66 5.37 -19.36
N ASP A 74 5.23 5.55 -20.61
CA ASP A 74 4.00 4.96 -21.13
C ASP A 74 4.23 3.45 -21.17
N ILE A 75 4.15 2.80 -20.00
CA ILE A 75 4.28 1.36 -19.85
C ILE A 75 3.05 0.85 -20.56
N LEU A 76 3.25 0.38 -21.78
CA LEU A 76 2.24 -0.31 -22.57
C LEU A 76 1.82 -1.58 -21.82
N VAL A 77 0.93 -1.43 -20.84
CA VAL A 77 0.35 -2.54 -20.09
C VAL A 77 -0.55 -3.30 -21.05
N ARG A 78 -0.07 -4.45 -21.53
CA ARG A 78 -0.90 -5.36 -22.30
C ARG A 78 -2.01 -5.92 -21.40
N HIS A 79 -3.23 -5.45 -21.59
CA HIS A 79 -4.39 -6.05 -20.96
C HIS A 79 -4.66 -7.43 -21.55
N HIS A 80 -4.78 -8.43 -20.67
CA HIS A 80 -5.16 -9.79 -21.06
C HIS A 80 -6.64 -9.83 -21.45
N THR A 81 -6.97 -10.62 -22.46
CA THR A 81 -8.38 -10.89 -22.78
C THR A 81 -9.00 -11.78 -21.71
N LEU A 82 -10.33 -11.82 -21.64
CA LEU A 82 -11.04 -12.72 -20.71
C LEU A 82 -10.71 -14.19 -20.96
N GLU A 83 -10.51 -14.58 -22.21
CA GLU A 83 -10.14 -15.95 -22.58
C GLU A 83 -8.73 -16.31 -22.09
N GLU A 84 -7.78 -15.37 -22.23
CA GLU A 84 -6.42 -15.53 -21.70
C GLU A 84 -6.43 -15.67 -20.18
N ASN A 85 -7.18 -14.82 -19.47
CA ASN A 85 -7.32 -14.92 -18.02
C ASN A 85 -7.92 -16.26 -17.60
N LEU A 86 -8.91 -16.76 -18.34
CA LEU A 86 -9.52 -18.07 -18.08
C LEU A 86 -8.51 -19.22 -18.32
N ALA A 87 -7.69 -19.12 -19.35
CA ALA A 87 -6.63 -20.09 -19.62
C ALA A 87 -5.58 -20.12 -18.50
N LEU A 88 -5.11 -18.94 -18.08
CA LEU A 88 -4.16 -18.78 -16.98
C LEU A 88 -4.73 -19.33 -15.66
N ALA A 89 -5.99 -19.06 -15.34
CA ALA A 89 -6.64 -19.59 -14.14
C ALA A 89 -6.73 -21.13 -14.15
N LYS A 90 -7.01 -21.74 -15.31
CA LYS A 90 -7.01 -23.20 -15.47
C LYS A 90 -5.62 -23.79 -15.31
N GLU A 91 -4.60 -23.15 -15.88
CA GLU A 91 -3.20 -23.56 -15.73
C GLU A 91 -2.75 -23.48 -14.27
N LEU A 92 -2.99 -22.35 -13.61
CA LEU A 92 -2.69 -22.17 -12.19
C LEU A 92 -3.35 -23.25 -11.32
N THR A 93 -4.60 -23.60 -11.61
CA THR A 93 -5.31 -24.68 -10.90
C THR A 93 -4.64 -26.04 -11.09
N ARG A 94 -4.13 -26.33 -12.29
CA ARG A 94 -3.40 -27.58 -12.57
C ARG A 94 -2.06 -27.61 -11.83
N GLU A 95 -1.34 -26.50 -11.82
CA GLU A 95 -0.05 -26.39 -11.16
C GLU A 95 -0.19 -26.53 -9.64
N MET A 96 -1.16 -25.87 -9.03
CA MET A 96 -1.47 -26.03 -7.60
C MET A 96 -1.80 -27.47 -7.22
N ARG A 97 -2.53 -28.19 -8.09
CA ARG A 97 -2.80 -29.62 -7.88
C ARG A 97 -1.54 -30.46 -7.98
N ARG A 98 -0.66 -30.18 -8.95
CA ARG A 98 0.63 -30.85 -9.10
C ARG A 98 1.49 -30.67 -7.86
N GLN A 99 1.67 -29.43 -7.41
CA GLN A 99 2.44 -29.10 -6.21
C GLN A 99 1.85 -29.75 -4.95
N SER A 100 0.52 -29.76 -4.80
CA SER A 100 -0.14 -30.46 -3.68
C SER A 100 0.13 -31.97 -3.69
N GLN A 101 0.16 -32.59 -4.87
CA GLN A 101 0.47 -34.02 -4.99
C GLN A 101 1.95 -34.30 -4.71
N GLU A 102 2.86 -33.45 -5.17
CA GLU A 102 4.29 -33.55 -4.88
C GLU A 102 4.57 -33.44 -3.38
N LEU A 103 3.97 -32.45 -2.70
CA LEU A 103 4.09 -32.30 -1.25
C LEU A 103 3.53 -33.52 -0.51
N ARG A 104 2.39 -34.07 -0.95
CA ARG A 104 1.86 -35.32 -0.38
C ARG A 104 2.81 -36.49 -0.56
N ARG A 105 3.46 -36.62 -1.72
CA ARG A 105 4.45 -37.67 -1.97
C ARG A 105 5.65 -37.51 -1.03
N VAL A 106 6.27 -36.33 -1.01
CA VAL A 106 7.42 -36.04 -0.14
C VAL A 106 7.07 -36.23 1.34
N SER A 107 5.90 -35.76 1.78
CA SER A 107 5.43 -35.98 3.15
C SER A 107 5.24 -37.48 3.45
N SER A 108 4.63 -38.23 2.53
CA SER A 108 4.45 -39.68 2.71
C SER A 108 5.78 -40.45 2.71
N GLU A 109 6.76 -40.02 1.92
CA GLU A 109 8.11 -40.60 1.88
C GLU A 109 8.87 -40.31 3.18
N HIS A 110 8.74 -39.09 3.71
CA HIS A 110 9.31 -38.72 5.01
C HIS A 110 8.73 -39.54 6.16
N HIS A 111 7.42 -39.82 6.15
CA HIS A 111 6.78 -40.71 7.13
C HIS A 111 7.09 -42.20 6.92
N ARG A 112 7.54 -42.59 5.73
CA ARG A 112 7.89 -43.99 5.39
C ARG A 112 9.37 -44.31 5.56
N ALA A 113 10.25 -43.31 5.64
CA ALA A 113 11.64 -43.52 6.02
C ALA A 113 11.68 -44.09 7.45
N PRO A 114 12.12 -45.36 7.63
CA PRO A 114 12.19 -45.94 8.96
C PRO A 114 13.24 -45.18 9.76
N SER A 115 12.99 -45.05 11.06
CA SER A 115 13.96 -44.73 12.10
C SER A 115 15.06 -45.81 12.19
N SER A 116 15.78 -46.10 11.10
CA SER A 116 16.97 -46.95 11.11
C SER A 116 18.16 -46.12 11.57
N GLY A 117 18.18 -45.82 12.87
CA GLY A 117 19.21 -44.96 13.44
C GLY A 117 19.14 -44.83 14.95
N ALA A 118 18.86 -45.92 15.67
CA ALA A 118 19.01 -46.01 17.11
C ALA A 118 19.06 -47.50 17.48
N MET A 119 20.04 -48.08 18.16
CA MET A 119 21.38 -47.71 18.59
C MET A 119 22.15 -49.04 18.70
N THR A 120 23.44 -49.05 18.37
CA THR A 120 24.41 -50.02 18.89
C THR A 120 24.93 -49.55 20.23
#